data_AF-A0AAE1U600-F1
#
_entry.id   AF-A0AAE1U600-F1
#
_cell.length_a   1.000
_cell.length_b   1.000
_cell.length_c   1.000
_cell.angle_alpha   90.00
_cell.angle_beta   90.00
_cell.angle_gamma   90.00
#
_symmetry.space_group_name_H-M   'P 1'
#
loop_
_entity.id
_entity.type
_entity.pdbx_description
1 polymer ?
#
loop_
_entity_poly.entity_id
_entity_poly.type
_entity_poly.pdbx_seq_one_letter_code
_entity_poly.pdbx_strand_id
1 'polypeptide(L)'
;MDTKDTDIKQEPTAPGAEGNDGGFPQNNPAECGICFTLFDDIERRPRTLPCGHTFCTSCLIVLLETKNLTCPSCRVKHRTTTINKIPICYIVEEMVRHQQQMLRKQKQMQRHNKALASLIPSKNANTTEGLLPSNEDTTSSKEPGTPAEPTSTPWGHHPASE
;
A
#
# COMPACT_ATOMS: atom_id res chain seq x y z
N MET A 1 20.33 15.82 54.77
CA MET A 1 20.49 16.81 53.70
C MET A 1 21.56 16.30 52.76
N ASP A 2 21.36 16.51 51.45
CA ASP A 2 22.34 16.38 50.35
C ASP A 2 22.76 14.93 50.00
N THR A 3 22.75 14.43 48.75
CA THR A 3 22.58 15.05 47.43
C THR A 3 22.18 13.98 46.40
N LYS A 4 21.56 14.46 45.33
CA LYS A 4 21.09 13.82 44.08
C LYS A 4 21.93 12.66 43.52
N ASP A 5 21.24 11.66 42.96
CA ASP A 5 21.64 10.98 41.71
C ASP A 5 20.39 10.50 40.96
N THR A 6 19.90 11.34 40.05
CA THR A 6 18.96 10.96 38.99
C THR A 6 19.73 10.95 37.68
N ASP A 7 20.11 9.77 37.20
CA ASP A 7 20.71 9.57 35.88
C ASP A 7 19.58 9.61 34.82
N ILE A 8 19.20 10.82 34.42
CA ILE A 8 18.48 11.09 33.17
C ILE A 8 19.54 11.53 32.17
N LYS A 9 19.95 10.62 31.28
CA LYS A 9 20.70 10.99 30.09
C LYS A 9 19.74 11.13 28.92
N GLN A 10 19.58 12.39 28.51
CA GLN A 10 18.97 12.81 27.26
C GLN A 10 19.81 12.37 26.05
N GLU A 11 19.11 12.36 24.93
CA GLU A 11 19.42 11.88 23.58
C GLU A 11 20.69 12.43 22.92
N PRO A 12 21.15 11.77 21.84
CA PRO A 12 21.69 12.44 20.67
C PRO A 12 20.70 12.41 19.50
N THR A 13 20.63 13.59 18.89
CA THR A 13 19.75 14.09 17.84
C THR A 13 19.96 13.39 16.49
N ALA A 14 18.90 13.40 15.69
CA ALA A 14 18.75 12.86 14.34
C ALA A 14 19.85 13.26 13.33
N PRO A 15 19.97 12.48 12.25
CA PRO A 15 20.13 13.08 10.93
C PRO A 15 19.12 12.49 9.92
N GLY A 16 18.46 13.36 9.15
CA GLY A 16 17.72 12.93 7.96
C GLY A 16 16.43 13.69 7.75
N ALA A 17 16.55 14.99 7.42
CA ALA A 17 15.48 15.70 6.75
C ALA A 17 15.46 15.25 5.28
N GLU A 18 14.45 14.47 4.91
CA GLU A 18 14.00 14.33 3.53
C GLU A 18 12.51 14.68 3.49
N GLY A 19 12.21 15.72 2.72
CA GLY A 19 10.90 16.36 2.67
C GLY A 19 9.97 15.75 1.64
N ASN A 20 8.67 15.95 1.90
CA ASN A 20 7.51 15.79 1.02
C ASN A 20 7.24 14.33 0.55
N ASP A 21 6.20 13.69 1.06
CA ASP A 21 4.85 13.90 0.54
C ASP A 21 3.78 13.71 1.62
N GLY A 22 2.64 14.39 1.44
CA GLY A 22 1.43 14.07 2.20
C GLY A 22 1.01 12.63 1.90
N GLY A 23 1.50 11.68 2.70
CA GLY A 23 1.10 10.28 2.65
C GLY A 23 -0.37 10.17 3.00
N PHE A 24 -1.24 10.25 1.98
CA PHE A 24 -2.63 9.85 2.12
C PHE A 24 -2.63 8.39 2.57
N PRO A 25 -3.40 8.03 3.61
CA PRO A 25 -3.50 6.64 4.01
C PRO A 25 -3.96 5.85 2.79
N GLN A 26 -3.12 4.93 2.32
CA GLN A 26 -3.44 3.98 1.26
C GLN A 26 -4.46 2.99 1.82
N ASN A 27 -5.70 3.44 2.03
CA ASN A 27 -6.77 2.59 2.50
C ASN A 27 -7.15 1.65 1.35
N ASN A 28 -6.93 0.35 1.52
CA ASN A 28 -7.33 -0.65 0.54
C ASN A 28 -8.86 -0.57 0.35
N PRO A 29 -9.39 -0.26 -0.85
CA PRO A 29 -10.82 -0.10 -1.06
C PRO A 29 -11.61 -1.41 -0.86
N ALA A 30 -10.91 -2.55 -0.78
CA ALA A 30 -11.46 -3.86 -0.48
C ALA A 30 -11.54 -4.17 1.04
N GLU A 31 -11.13 -3.26 1.92
CA GLU A 31 -11.09 -3.47 3.37
C GLU A 31 -12.03 -2.55 4.14
N CYS A 32 -12.50 -3.05 5.28
CA CYS A 32 -13.33 -2.28 6.19
C CYS A 32 -12.49 -1.28 7.00
N GLY A 33 -12.86 0.00 6.98
CA GLY A 33 -12.17 1.05 7.75
C GLY A 33 -12.35 1.01 9.28
N ILE A 34 -12.96 -0.06 9.84
CA ILE A 34 -13.11 -0.26 11.29
C ILE A 34 -12.21 -1.41 11.77
N CYS A 35 -12.29 -2.56 11.09
CA CYS A 35 -11.58 -3.78 11.48
C CYS A 35 -10.42 -4.15 10.55
N PHE A 36 -10.17 -3.35 9.51
CA PHE A 36 -9.08 -3.52 8.54
C PHE A 36 -9.01 -4.94 7.94
N THR A 37 -10.17 -5.58 7.83
CA THR A 37 -10.30 -6.91 7.22
C THR A 37 -10.94 -6.75 5.86
N LEU A 38 -10.52 -7.59 4.91
CA LEU A 38 -11.13 -7.70 3.60
C LEU A 38 -12.63 -7.98 3.72
N PHE A 39 -13.41 -7.36 2.86
CA PHE A 39 -14.81 -7.69 2.70
C PHE A 39 -14.97 -9.13 2.17
N ASP A 40 -16.14 -9.70 2.41
CA ASP A 40 -16.56 -10.99 1.86
C ASP A 40 -18.06 -10.93 1.57
N ASP A 41 -18.63 -12.05 1.11
CA ASP A 41 -20.04 -12.17 0.78
C ASP A 41 -20.90 -12.84 1.86
N ILE A 42 -20.36 -13.03 3.06
CA ILE A 42 -21.00 -13.77 4.15
C ILE A 42 -21.19 -12.85 5.35
N GLU A 43 -20.17 -12.69 6.20
CA GLU A 43 -20.24 -11.94 7.46
C GLU A 43 -19.74 -10.50 7.30
N ARG A 44 -18.82 -10.29 6.37
CA ARG A 44 -18.16 -9.00 6.12
C ARG A 44 -18.66 -8.36 4.84
N ARG A 45 -19.93 -8.57 4.49
CA ARG A 45 -20.57 -7.90 3.35
C ARG A 45 -20.45 -6.38 3.47
N PRO A 46 -19.94 -5.69 2.45
CA PRO A 46 -19.77 -4.24 2.48
C PRO A 46 -21.13 -3.57 2.42
N ARG A 47 -21.38 -2.63 3.33
CA ARG A 47 -22.61 -1.83 3.38
C ARG A 47 -22.30 -0.35 3.47
N THR A 48 -23.05 0.46 2.73
CA THR A 48 -22.79 1.90 2.59
C THR A 48 -23.76 2.71 3.42
N LEU A 49 -23.22 3.55 4.30
CA LEU A 49 -24.01 4.53 5.04
C LEU A 49 -24.52 5.63 4.10
N PRO A 50 -25.60 6.37 4.46
CA PRO A 50 -26.09 7.49 3.66
C PRO A 50 -25.04 8.59 3.38
N CYS A 51 -23.97 8.67 4.16
CA CYS A 51 -22.85 9.58 3.92
C CYS A 51 -21.84 9.09 2.87
N GLY A 52 -22.03 7.89 2.30
CA GLY A 52 -21.16 7.30 1.28
C GLY A 52 -20.03 6.40 1.81
N HIS A 53 -19.78 6.38 3.13
CA HIS A 53 -18.74 5.51 3.69
C HIS A 53 -19.22 4.07 3.83
N THR A 54 -18.32 3.12 3.52
CA THR A 54 -18.62 1.70 3.46
C THR A 54 -17.89 0.94 4.57
N PHE A 55 -18.62 0.08 5.27
CA PHE A 55 -18.11 -0.76 6.37
C PHE A 55 -18.69 -2.16 6.27
N CYS A 56 -18.07 -3.13 6.94
CA CYS A 56 -18.55 -4.50 6.89
C CYS A 56 -19.79 -4.69 7.79
N THR A 57 -20.64 -5.64 7.42
CA THR A 57 -21.91 -5.93 8.12
C THR A 57 -21.70 -6.19 9.60
N SER A 58 -20.72 -7.03 9.97
CA SER A 58 -20.38 -7.29 11.38
C SER A 58 -20.06 -6.04 12.20
N CYS A 59 -19.24 -5.12 11.67
CA CYS A 59 -18.91 -3.88 12.38
C CYS A 59 -20.10 -2.93 12.51
N LEU A 60 -20.97 -2.88 11.51
CA LEU A 60 -22.18 -2.05 11.58
C LEU A 60 -23.19 -2.59 12.59
N ILE A 61 -23.29 -3.91 12.78
CA ILE A 61 -24.13 -4.51 13.81
C ILE A 61 -23.70 -4.02 15.20
N VAL A 62 -22.40 -4.08 15.51
CA VAL A 62 -21.85 -3.59 16.78
C VAL A 62 -22.12 -2.09 16.97
N LEU A 63 -21.96 -1.28 15.91
CA LEU A 63 -22.27 0.15 15.98
C LEU A 63 -23.76 0.42 16.26
N LEU A 64 -24.67 -0.40 15.73
CA LEU A 64 -26.10 -0.27 15.96
C LEU A 64 -26.51 -0.61 17.40
N GLU A 65 -25.77 -1.47 18.09
CA GLU A 65 -26.00 -1.81 19.51
C GLU A 65 -25.84 -0.58 20.43
N THR A 66 -24.96 0.35 20.06
CA THR A 66 -24.69 1.58 20.84
C THR A 66 -25.78 2.66 20.75
N LYS A 67 -26.92 2.35 20.10
CA LYS A 67 -28.10 3.22 19.88
C LYS A 67 -27.86 4.51 19.08
N ASN A 68 -26.62 4.85 18.73
CA ASN A 68 -26.27 6.06 17.99
C ASN A 68 -25.32 5.72 16.82
N LEU A 69 -25.90 5.39 15.67
CA LEU A 69 -25.11 5.12 14.46
C LEU A 69 -24.44 6.43 13.97
N THR A 70 -23.17 6.59 14.32
CA THR A 70 -22.31 7.69 13.90
C THR A 70 -21.23 7.13 12.98
N CYS A 71 -21.07 7.69 11.79
CA CYS A 71 -20.07 7.24 10.83
C CYS A 71 -18.65 7.41 11.41
N PRO A 72 -17.82 6.35 11.49
CA PRO A 72 -16.44 6.46 11.98
C PRO A 72 -15.54 7.37 11.14
N SER A 73 -15.80 7.47 9.84
CA SER A 73 -14.97 8.26 8.91
C SER A 73 -15.31 9.75 8.93
N CYS A 74 -16.60 10.11 8.86
CA CYS A 74 -17.02 11.52 8.73
C CYS A 74 -17.83 12.06 9.91
N ARG A 75 -18.09 11.25 10.95
CA ARG A 75 -18.83 11.63 12.17
C ARG A 75 -20.29 12.07 11.94
N VAL A 76 -20.83 11.87 10.73
CA VAL A 76 -22.25 12.11 10.43
C VAL A 76 -23.11 11.09 11.15
N LYS A 77 -24.19 11.55 11.79
CA LYS A 77 -25.18 10.71 12.47
C LYS A 77 -26.23 10.22 11.49
N HIS A 78 -26.61 8.94 11.59
CA HIS A 78 -27.62 8.32 10.75
C HIS A 78 -28.78 7.77 11.58
N ARG A 79 -30.00 8.02 11.12
CA ARG A 79 -31.23 7.51 11.74
C ARG A 79 -31.58 6.12 11.21
N THR A 80 -30.74 5.13 11.51
CA THR A 80 -31.02 3.73 11.18
C THR A 80 -30.93 2.88 12.44
N THR A 81 -31.89 1.98 12.60
CA THR A 81 -32.01 1.11 13.78
C THR A 81 -31.74 -0.37 13.49
N THR A 82 -31.70 -0.77 12.21
CA THR A 82 -31.50 -2.17 11.82
C THR A 82 -30.54 -2.29 10.65
N ILE A 83 -29.75 -3.37 10.64
CA ILE A 83 -28.72 -3.60 9.63
C ILE A 83 -29.29 -3.71 8.20
N ASN A 84 -30.50 -4.26 8.06
CA ASN A 84 -31.17 -4.46 6.77
C ASN A 84 -31.55 -3.14 6.08
N LYS A 85 -31.63 -2.03 6.81
CA LYS A 85 -31.89 -0.70 6.25
C LYS A 85 -30.63 -0.04 5.69
N ILE A 86 -29.45 -0.60 5.92
CA ILE A 86 -28.19 -0.12 5.34
C ILE A 86 -27.90 -0.99 4.11
N PRO A 87 -27.93 -0.42 2.89
CA PRO A 87 -27.81 -1.21 1.67
C PRO A 87 -26.40 -1.83 1.53
N ILE A 88 -26.36 -3.01 0.90
CA ILE A 88 -25.11 -3.65 0.50
C ILE A 88 -24.53 -2.89 -0.70
N CYS A 89 -23.21 -2.68 -0.68
CA CYS A 89 -22.47 -2.12 -1.81
C CYS A 89 -22.05 -3.25 -2.75
N TYR A 90 -22.95 -3.63 -3.67
CA TYR A 90 -22.70 -4.72 -4.62
C TYR A 90 -21.49 -4.45 -5.53
N ILE A 91 -21.16 -3.19 -5.80
CA ILE A 91 -19.96 -2.82 -6.57
C ILE A 91 -18.69 -3.26 -5.83
N VAL A 92 -18.59 -2.95 -4.54
CA VAL A 92 -17.44 -3.34 -3.71
C VAL A 92 -17.41 -4.85 -3.50
N GLU A 93 -18.57 -5.47 -3.26
CA GLU A 93 -18.68 -6.92 -3.13
C GLU A 93 -18.17 -7.64 -4.40
N GLU A 94 -18.59 -7.21 -5.58
CA GLU A 94 -18.16 -7.82 -6.84
C GLU A 94 -16.68 -7.54 -7.14
N MET A 95 -16.20 -6.33 -6.86
CA MET A 95 -14.78 -5.99 -7.00
C MET A 95 -13.90 -6.94 -6.17
N VAL A 96 -14.30 -7.20 -4.93
CA VAL A 96 -13.60 -8.11 -4.02
C VAL A 96 -13.62 -9.54 -4.56
N ARG A 97 -14.78 -10.02 -5.04
CA ARG A 97 -14.89 -11.35 -5.67
C ARG A 97 -13.96 -11.48 -6.88
N HIS A 98 -13.97 -10.47 -7.76
CA HIS A 98 -13.14 -10.47 -8.95
C HIS A 98 -11.64 -10.45 -8.61
N GLN A 99 -11.23 -9.60 -7.68
CA GLN A 99 -9.84 -9.53 -7.22
C GLN A 99 -9.38 -10.87 -6.64
N GLN A 100 -10.20 -11.52 -5.80
CA GLN A 100 -9.90 -12.84 -5.26
C GLN A 100 -9.78 -13.90 -6.38
N GLN A 101 -10.65 -13.87 -7.39
CA GLN A 101 -10.58 -14.77 -8.52
C GLN A 101 -9.28 -14.59 -9.31
N MET A 102 -8.87 -13.35 -9.57
CA MET A 102 -7.63 -13.04 -10.28
C MET A 102 -6.40 -13.49 -9.49
N LEU A 103 -6.37 -13.26 -8.18
CA LEU A 103 -5.29 -13.73 -7.31
C LEU A 103 -5.19 -15.26 -7.26
N ARG A 104 -6.33 -15.97 -7.27
CA ARG A 104 -6.36 -17.45 -7.34
C ARG A 104 -5.78 -17.96 -8.66
N LYS A 105 -6.21 -17.40 -9.79
CA LYS A 105 -5.70 -17.75 -11.14
C LYS A 105 -4.21 -17.46 -11.25
N GLN A 106 -3.76 -16.30 -10.75
CA GLN A 106 -2.35 -15.93 -10.74
C GLN A 106 -1.50 -16.91 -9.92
N LYS A 107 -1.94 -17.27 -8.70
CA LYS A 107 -1.25 -18.27 -7.87
C LYS A 107 -1.23 -19.65 -8.53
N GLN A 108 -2.30 -20.05 -9.21
CA GLN A 108 -2.34 -21.30 -9.97
C GLN A 108 -1.31 -21.30 -11.11
N MET A 109 -1.27 -20.21 -11.90
CA MET A 109 -0.31 -20.06 -12.98
C MET A 109 1.14 -20.05 -12.47
N GLN A 110 1.40 -19.36 -11.35
CA GLN A 110 2.72 -19.36 -10.70
C GLN A 110 3.16 -20.76 -10.28
N ARG A 111 2.24 -21.56 -9.70
CA ARG A 111 2.52 -22.97 -9.34
C ARG A 111 2.82 -23.82 -10.57
N HIS A 112 2.03 -23.66 -11.64
CA HIS A 112 2.25 -24.36 -12.90
C HIS A 112 3.61 -24.00 -13.53
N ASN A 113 3.92 -22.70 -13.64
CA ASN A 113 5.19 -22.23 -14.19
C ASN A 113 6.39 -22.73 -13.37
N LYS A 114 6.28 -22.72 -12.04
CA LYS A 114 7.32 -23.28 -11.15
C LYS A 114 7.52 -24.79 -11.37
N ALA A 115 6.45 -25.55 -11.57
CA ALA A 115 6.54 -26.97 -11.86
C ALA A 115 7.21 -27.23 -13.22
N LEU A 116 6.85 -26.48 -14.26
CA LEU A 116 7.50 -26.58 -15.57
C LEU A 116 8.99 -26.25 -15.52
N ALA A 117 9.38 -25.19 -14.81
CA ALA A 117 10.78 -24.81 -14.65
C ALA A 117 11.63 -25.92 -13.99
N SER A 118 11.03 -26.72 -13.10
CA SER A 118 11.71 -27.85 -12.44
C SER A 118 11.98 -29.06 -13.35
N LEU A 119 11.33 -29.12 -14.52
CA LEU A 119 11.50 -30.21 -15.50
C LEU A 119 12.62 -29.93 -16.51
N ILE A 120 13.20 -28.72 -16.53
CA ILE A 120 14.35 -28.40 -17.38
C ILE A 120 15.60 -28.96 -16.69
N PRO A 121 16.27 -29.99 -17.24
CA PRO A 121 17.54 -30.45 -16.69
C PRO A 121 18.58 -29.36 -16.90
N SER A 122 19.27 -28.97 -15.83
CA SER A 122 20.42 -28.06 -15.89
C SER A 122 21.52 -28.70 -16.74
N LYS A 123 21.55 -28.41 -18.04
CA LYS A 123 22.67 -28.79 -18.91
C LYS A 123 23.83 -27.83 -18.65
N ASN A 124 24.74 -28.33 -17.80
CA ASN A 124 26.19 -28.10 -17.75
C ASN A 124 26.78 -26.75 -18.23
N ALA A 125 27.29 -25.96 -17.29
CA ALA A 125 28.46 -25.12 -17.55
C ALA A 125 29.73 -25.92 -17.25
N ASN A 126 30.15 -26.73 -18.22
CA ASN A 126 31.58 -27.03 -18.41
C ASN A 126 31.92 -26.60 -19.83
N THR A 127 32.53 -25.43 -19.95
CA THR A 127 33.33 -25.06 -21.12
C THR A 127 34.44 -24.15 -20.64
N THR A 128 35.57 -24.78 -20.32
CA THR A 128 36.95 -24.32 -20.57
C THR A 128 37.25 -22.82 -20.52
N GLU A 129 37.89 -22.39 -19.43
CA GLU A 129 38.77 -21.20 -19.44
C GLU A 129 40.13 -21.66 -18.90
N GLY A 130 40.99 -22.09 -19.82
CA GLY A 130 42.43 -22.12 -19.58
C GLY A 130 42.99 -20.75 -19.97
N LEU A 131 43.42 -19.96 -18.99
CA LEU A 131 44.60 -19.07 -19.03
C LEU A 131 44.64 -18.24 -17.73
N LEU A 132 45.55 -18.59 -16.82
CA LEU A 132 46.44 -17.60 -16.21
C LEU A 132 47.84 -17.93 -16.77
N PRO A 133 48.75 -16.98 -17.01
CA PRO A 133 48.95 -15.79 -16.17
C PRO A 133 49.22 -14.49 -16.96
N SER A 134 49.07 -13.33 -16.30
CA SER A 134 50.15 -12.35 -16.08
C SER A 134 49.59 -11.03 -15.53
N ASN A 135 50.22 -10.67 -14.43
CA ASN A 135 50.23 -9.47 -13.62
C ASN A 135 50.94 -8.29 -14.31
N GLU A 136 50.32 -7.11 -14.30
CA GLU A 136 50.93 -5.77 -14.17
C GLU A 136 49.79 -4.73 -14.10
N ASP A 137 49.55 -4.07 -12.97
CA ASP A 137 50.24 -2.93 -12.36
C ASP A 137 49.69 -1.56 -12.80
N THR A 138 49.55 -0.70 -11.78
CA THR A 138 49.62 0.77 -11.84
C THR A 138 48.36 1.58 -12.22
N THR A 139 47.75 2.13 -11.17
CA THR A 139 47.28 3.51 -10.96
C THR A 139 46.84 4.37 -12.15
N SER A 140 45.70 5.06 -12.03
CA SER A 140 45.64 6.54 -11.93
C SER A 140 44.25 7.11 -12.25
N SER A 141 43.86 8.04 -11.40
CA SER A 141 42.67 8.88 -11.37
C SER A 141 42.31 9.60 -12.69
N LYS A 142 41.00 9.74 -12.97
CA LYS A 142 40.37 11.03 -13.32
C LYS A 142 38.84 10.92 -13.47
N GLU A 143 38.11 11.71 -12.68
CA GLU A 143 36.75 12.20 -13.00
C GLU A 143 36.85 13.43 -13.95
N PRO A 144 35.77 14.17 -14.31
CA PRO A 144 34.32 13.92 -14.28
C PRO A 144 33.63 14.24 -15.65
N GLY A 145 32.34 13.93 -15.79
CA GLY A 145 31.55 14.35 -16.95
C GLY A 145 30.04 14.39 -16.66
N THR A 146 29.52 15.59 -16.43
CA THR A 146 28.12 15.96 -16.18
C THR A 146 27.19 15.64 -17.36
N PRO A 147 25.94 15.17 -17.14
CA PRO A 147 24.86 15.28 -18.13
C PRO A 147 24.14 16.63 -17.99
N ALA A 148 23.97 17.31 -19.13
CA ALA A 148 23.27 18.58 -19.24
C ALA A 148 21.74 18.42 -19.13
N GLU A 149 21.09 19.25 -18.32
CA GLU A 149 19.70 19.69 -18.53
C GLU A 149 19.64 20.66 -19.72
N PRO A 150 18.49 20.76 -20.41
CA PRO A 150 17.88 22.08 -20.40
C PRO A 150 16.34 22.11 -20.32
N THR A 151 15.90 22.98 -19.40
CA THR A 151 14.89 24.04 -19.58
C THR A 151 13.41 23.68 -19.53
N SER A 152 12.87 23.87 -18.33
CA SER A 152 11.56 24.41 -18.03
C SER A 152 11.26 25.72 -18.78
N THR A 153 10.05 25.84 -19.33
CA THR A 153 9.48 27.12 -19.80
C THR A 153 8.19 27.39 -19.00
N PRO A 154 8.04 28.56 -18.35
CA PRO A 154 6.84 28.91 -17.58
C PRO A 154 5.84 29.79 -18.36
N TRP A 155 4.56 29.50 -18.09
CA TRP A 155 3.41 30.42 -17.99
C TRP A 155 2.99 31.21 -19.23
N GLY A 156 1.87 30.77 -19.83
CA GLY A 156 1.02 31.58 -20.70
C GLY A 156 -0.40 31.66 -20.14
N HIS A 157 -0.75 32.82 -19.59
CA HIS A 157 -2.13 33.17 -19.22
C HIS A 157 -2.81 33.98 -20.33
N HIS A 158 -4.16 33.93 -20.30
CA HIS A 158 -5.18 34.87 -20.84
C HIS A 158 -5.73 34.61 -22.26
N PRO A 159 -6.97 35.07 -22.58
CA PRO A 159 -8.12 35.43 -21.73
C PRO A 159 -9.45 34.77 -22.16
N ALA A 160 -10.48 34.98 -21.34
CA ALA A 160 -11.89 34.74 -21.64
C ALA A 160 -12.39 35.65 -22.77
N SER A 161 -13.34 35.15 -23.55
CA SER A 161 -14.10 35.91 -24.54
C SER A 161 -15.60 35.65 -24.37
N GLU A 162 -16.34 36.73 -24.63
CA GLU A 162 -17.76 37.05 -24.37
C GLU A 162 -18.83 36.04 -24.76
#